data_AF-A0A0G2AJ67-F1
#
_entry.id   AF-A0A0G2AJ67-F1
#
_cell.length_a   1.000
_cell.length_b   1.000
_cell.length_c   1.000
_cell.angle_alpha   90.00
_cell.angle_beta   90.00
_cell.angle_gamma   90.00
#
_symmetry.space_group_name_H-M   'P 1'
#
loop_
_entity.id
_entity.type
_entity.pdbx_description
1 polymer ?
#
loop_
_entity_poly.entity_id
_entity_poly.type
_entity_poly.pdbx_seq_one_letter_code
_entity_poly.pdbx_strand_id
1 'polypeptide(L)'
;MNSNTIFLIIATLIVAAGAYWYFFTGTGNQPPLTAMSATSNQAQMQFQSLVSELQPISFDTAIFENPRFVALVDLTTPIQPEASGRPDPFAP
;
A
#
# COMPACT_ATOMS: atom_id res chain seq x y z
N MET A 1 -28.49 -34.24 49.31
CA MET A 1 -27.16 -34.35 48.69
C MET A 1 -26.13 -33.90 49.71
N ASN A 2 -25.09 -34.68 49.93
CA ASN A 2 -23.96 -34.34 50.80
C ASN A 2 -23.14 -33.19 50.17
N SER A 3 -22.62 -32.29 51.01
CA SER A 3 -21.88 -31.08 50.57
C SER A 3 -20.69 -31.42 49.68
N ASN A 4 -20.05 -32.57 49.89
CA ASN A 4 -18.92 -33.02 49.06
C ASN A 4 -19.34 -33.34 47.62
N THR A 5 -20.51 -33.95 47.42
CA THR A 5 -21.03 -34.24 46.07
C THR A 5 -21.49 -32.96 45.37
N ILE A 6 -22.06 -32.00 46.12
CA ILE A 6 -22.41 -30.68 45.57
C ILE A 6 -21.14 -29.94 45.12
N PHE A 7 -20.08 -29.96 45.94
CA PHE A 7 -18.81 -29.34 45.59
C PHE A 7 -18.18 -29.96 44.33
N LEU A 8 -18.22 -31.30 44.22
CA LEU A 8 -17.69 -32.01 43.06
C LEU A 8 -18.45 -31.64 41.78
N ILE A 9 -19.79 -31.61 41.84
CA ILE A 9 -20.64 -31.21 40.69
C ILE A 9 -20.30 -29.78 40.24
N ILE A 10 -20.18 -28.84 41.18
CA ILE A 10 -19.86 -27.43 40.87
C ILE A 10 -18.47 -27.32 40.24
N ALA A 11 -17.47 -28.02 40.79
CA ALA A 11 -16.13 -28.03 40.24
C ALA A 11 -16.10 -28.57 38.81
N THR A 12 -16.83 -29.66 38.52
CA THR A 12 -16.93 -30.21 37.16
C THR A 12 -17.61 -29.24 36.19
N LEU A 13 -18.65 -28.54 36.63
CA LEU A 13 -19.38 -27.56 35.82
C LEU A 13 -18.49 -26.36 35.44
N ILE A 14 -17.67 -25.87 36.38
CA ILE A 14 -16.74 -24.76 36.14
C ILE A 14 -15.67 -25.17 35.12
N VAL A 15 -15.11 -26.37 35.26
CA VAL A 15 -14.09 -26.88 34.31
C VAL A 15 -14.69 -27.07 32.92
N ALA A 16 -15.91 -27.62 32.82
CA ALA A 16 -16.60 -27.79 31.54
C ALA A 16 -16.92 -26.45 30.86
N ALA A 17 -17.37 -25.45 31.64
CA ALA A 17 -17.64 -24.11 31.12
C ALA A 17 -16.36 -23.42 30.65
N GLY A 18 -15.25 -23.54 31.39
CA GLY A 18 -13.95 -23.01 31.01
C GLY A 18 -13.40 -23.64 29.74
N ALA A 19 -13.52 -24.97 29.60
CA ALA A 19 -13.13 -25.68 28.39
C ALA A 19 -13.99 -25.25 27.18
N TYR A 20 -15.31 -25.19 27.34
CA TYR A 20 -16.20 -24.73 26.28
C TYR A 20 -15.85 -23.31 25.83
N TRP A 21 -15.64 -22.38 26.76
CA TRP A 21 -15.24 -21.01 26.42
C TRP A 21 -13.90 -20.96 25.69
N TYR A 22 -12.89 -21.66 26.18
CA TYR A 22 -11.56 -21.69 25.55
C TYR A 22 -11.58 -22.26 24.12
N PHE A 23 -12.33 -23.33 23.87
CA PHE A 23 -12.39 -23.98 22.55
C PHE A 23 -13.41 -23.36 21.58
N PHE A 24 -14.51 -22.78 22.07
CA PHE A 24 -15.62 -22.31 21.22
C PHE A 24 -15.75 -20.79 21.14
N THR A 25 -15.10 -19.99 21.99
CA THR A 25 -15.27 -18.52 21.96
C THR A 25 -14.43 -17.79 20.89
N GLY A 26 -13.80 -18.53 19.96
CA GLY A 26 -13.13 -17.94 18.80
C GLY A 26 -11.90 -17.09 19.13
N THR A 27 -11.31 -17.23 20.33
CA THR A 27 -10.05 -16.57 20.73
C THR A 27 -8.80 -17.27 20.17
N GLY A 28 -8.98 -18.37 19.45
CA GLY A 28 -7.91 -18.95 18.65
C GLY A 28 -7.62 -18.00 17.50
N ASN A 29 -6.33 -17.66 17.31
CA ASN A 29 -5.82 -17.00 16.11
C ASN A 29 -6.62 -17.48 14.91
N GLN A 30 -7.50 -16.64 14.38
CA GLN A 30 -8.07 -16.89 13.07
C GLN A 30 -6.85 -17.18 12.19
N PRO A 31 -6.81 -18.32 11.45
CA PRO A 31 -5.83 -18.46 10.40
C PRO A 31 -5.91 -17.16 9.61
N PRO A 32 -4.80 -16.40 9.44
CA PRO A 32 -4.85 -15.19 8.63
C PRO A 32 -5.54 -15.61 7.36
N LEU A 33 -6.61 -14.90 6.96
CA LEU A 33 -7.43 -15.23 5.78
C LEU A 33 -6.47 -15.83 4.78
N THR A 34 -6.54 -17.15 4.55
CA THR A 34 -5.64 -17.77 3.61
C THR A 34 -5.95 -17.05 2.34
N ALA A 35 -5.07 -16.11 1.95
CA ALA A 35 -5.20 -15.36 0.73
C ALA A 35 -5.38 -16.46 -0.29
N MET A 36 -6.62 -16.59 -0.78
CA MET A 36 -7.02 -17.56 -1.78
C MET A 36 -5.87 -17.55 -2.75
N SER A 37 -5.11 -18.65 -2.82
CA SER A 37 -3.80 -18.67 -3.45
C SER A 37 -3.96 -18.01 -4.79
N ALA A 38 -3.63 -16.73 -4.84
CA ALA A 38 -3.68 -15.97 -6.07
C ALA A 38 -2.46 -16.55 -6.73
N THR A 39 -2.71 -17.56 -7.58
CA THR A 39 -1.71 -18.13 -8.47
C THR A 39 -1.02 -16.92 -9.02
N SER A 40 0.20 -16.66 -8.56
CA SER A 40 0.84 -15.37 -8.76
C SER A 40 0.85 -15.17 -10.27
N ASN A 41 0.04 -14.21 -10.73
CA ASN A 41 -0.10 -14.04 -12.17
C ASN A 41 1.31 -13.69 -12.66
N GLN A 42 1.79 -14.34 -13.70
CA GLN A 42 3.14 -14.11 -14.21
C GLN A 42 3.40 -12.62 -14.44
N ALA A 43 2.36 -11.87 -14.83
CA ALA A 43 2.39 -10.41 -14.95
C ALA A 43 2.64 -9.69 -13.62
N GLN A 44 2.10 -10.16 -12.49
CA GLN A 44 2.32 -9.58 -11.16
C GLN A 44 3.75 -9.81 -10.67
N MET A 45 4.33 -10.98 -10.95
CA MET A 45 5.74 -11.26 -10.61
C MET A 45 6.71 -10.45 -11.48
N GLN A 46 6.44 -10.34 -12.79
CA GLN A 46 7.24 -9.50 -13.68
C GLN A 46 7.18 -8.02 -13.29
N PHE A 47 5.99 -7.52 -12.95
CA PHE A 47 5.84 -6.14 -12.48
C PHE A 47 6.61 -5.88 -11.18
N GLN A 48 6.50 -6.76 -10.18
CA GLN A 48 7.26 -6.63 -8.93
C GLN A 48 8.77 -6.68 -9.16
N SER A 49 9.24 -7.56 -10.05
CA SER A 49 10.65 -7.63 -10.44
C SER A 49 11.12 -6.31 -11.06
N LEU A 50 10.36 -5.76 -12.00
CA LEU A 50 10.69 -4.51 -12.69
C LEU A 50 10.71 -3.31 -11.73
N VAL A 51 9.74 -3.26 -10.81
CA VAL A 51 9.70 -2.23 -9.76
C VAL A 51 10.88 -2.36 -8.79
N SER A 52 11.34 -3.58 -8.49
CA SER A 52 12.53 -3.79 -7.66
C SER A 52 13.84 -3.44 -8.36
N GLU A 53 13.88 -3.58 -9.68
CA GLU A 53 15.03 -3.24 -10.52
C GLU A 53 15.13 -1.72 -10.78
N LEU A 54 14.00 -1.02 -10.77
CA LEU A 54 13.95 0.43 -10.71
C LEU A 54 14.51 0.89 -9.35
N GLN A 55 15.84 1.00 -9.26
CA GLN A 55 16.50 1.67 -8.14
C GLN A 55 15.89 3.06 -7.97
N PRO A 56 15.82 3.59 -6.72
CA PRO A 56 15.42 4.97 -6.52
C PRO A 56 16.33 5.87 -7.36
N ILE A 57 15.77 6.50 -8.38
CA ILE A 57 16.49 7.47 -9.19
C ILE A 57 16.71 8.67 -8.28
N SER A 58 17.94 8.83 -7.79
CA SER A 58 18.35 10.00 -7.04
C SER A 58 18.83 11.04 -8.03
N PHE A 59 18.15 12.18 -8.09
CA PHE A 59 18.63 13.33 -8.84
C PHE A 59 19.62 14.12 -7.97
N ASP A 60 20.82 14.34 -8.49
CA ASP A 60 21.74 15.30 -7.88
C ASP A 60 21.22 16.72 -8.13
N THR A 61 20.81 17.39 -7.06
CA THR A 61 20.25 18.74 -7.08
C THR A 61 21.25 19.79 -6.62
N ALA A 62 22.50 19.42 -6.32
CA ALA A 62 23.50 20.34 -5.78
C ALA A 62 23.80 21.53 -6.69
N ILE A 63 23.62 21.38 -8.00
CA ILE A 63 23.81 22.47 -8.96
C ILE A 63 22.80 23.62 -8.76
N PHE A 64 21.59 23.34 -8.29
CA PHE A 64 20.55 24.35 -8.07
C PHE A 64 20.84 25.24 -6.84
N GLU A 65 21.72 24.80 -5.94
CA GLU A 65 22.18 25.59 -4.79
C GLU A 65 23.44 26.42 -5.11
N ASN A 66 24.07 26.19 -6.27
CA ASN A 66 25.31 26.88 -6.63
C ASN A 66 25.05 28.38 -6.89
N PRO A 67 25.76 29.30 -6.20
CA PRO A 67 25.58 30.74 -6.42
C PRO A 67 25.78 31.18 -7.87
N ARG A 68 26.63 30.48 -8.64
CA ARG A 68 26.83 30.75 -10.07
C ARG A 68 25.64 30.34 -10.91
N PHE A 69 24.98 29.26 -10.55
CA PHE A 69 23.76 28.80 -11.23
C PHE A 69 22.60 29.76 -10.94
N VAL A 70 22.46 30.19 -9.68
CA VAL A 70 21.44 31.18 -9.27
C VAL A 70 21.67 32.56 -9.89
N ALA A 71 22.93 32.91 -10.20
CA ALA A 71 23.28 34.17 -10.85
C ALA A 71 23.06 34.18 -12.38
N LEU A 72 22.65 33.06 -12.99
CA LEU A 72 22.36 33.03 -14.42
C LEU A 72 21.15 33.92 -14.73
N VAL A 73 21.31 34.73 -15.77
CA VAL A 73 20.24 35.58 -16.29
C VAL A 73 19.72 35.00 -17.60
N ASP A 74 18.41 35.06 -17.78
CA ASP A 74 17.78 34.73 -19.05
C ASP A 74 18.12 35.82 -20.07
N LEU A 75 18.70 35.41 -21.19
CA LEU A 75 19.07 36.27 -22.31
C LEU A 75 18.14 36.09 -23.51
N THR A 76 17.02 35.39 -23.33
CA THR A 76 16.05 35.17 -24.41
C THR A 76 15.34 36.47 -24.77
N THR A 77 15.15 36.67 -26.08
CA THR A 77 14.28 37.72 -26.58
C THR A 77 12.85 37.22 -26.55
N PRO A 78 11.92 37.89 -25.85
CA PRO A 78 10.52 37.48 -25.86
C PRO A 78 9.97 37.56 -27.28
N ILE A 79 9.42 36.45 -27.77
CA ILE A 79 8.72 36.41 -29.06
C ILE A 79 7.32 36.99 -28.81
N GLN A 80 6.98 38.06 -29.54
CA GLN A 80 5.61 38.57 -29.53
C GLN A 80 4.70 37.61 -30.30
N PRO A 81 3.50 37.30 -29.78
CA PRO A 81 2.53 36.52 -30.52
C PRO A 81 2.15 37.22 -31.83
N GLU A 82 2.28 36.52 -32.94
CA GLU A 82 1.80 36.98 -34.24
C GLU A 82 0.27 36.83 -34.32
N ALA A 83 -0.38 37.72 -35.07
CA ALA A 83 -1.80 37.59 -35.34
C ALA A 83 -2.09 36.27 -36.07
N SER A 84 -3.21 35.62 -35.75
CA SER A 84 -3.66 34.43 -36.46
C SER A 84 -3.72 34.72 -37.96
N GLY A 85 -3.16 33.80 -38.76
CA GLY A 85 -3.15 33.92 -40.22
C GLY A 85 -4.55 33.96 -40.83
N ARG A 86 -4.61 34.15 -42.15
CA ARG A 86 -5.88 34.10 -42.89
C ARG A 86 -6.52 32.71 -42.68
N PRO A 87 -7.85 32.64 -42.44
CA PRO A 87 -8.56 31.36 -42.43
C PRO A 87 -8.32 30.59 -43.73
N ASP A 88 -8.18 29.27 -43.63
CA ASP A 88 -7.90 28.39 -44.77
C ASP A 88 -9.00 28.53 -45.84
N PRO A 89 -8.69 29.00 -47.06
CA PRO A 89 -9.67 29.15 -48.12
C PRO A 89 -10.21 27.83 -48.67
N PHE A 90 -9.64 26.69 -48.25
CA PHE A 90 -10.08 25.34 -48.63
C PHE A 90 -10.58 24.50 -47.44
N ALA A 91 -10.88 25.14 -46.29
CA ALA A 91 -11.50 24.44 -45.18
C ALA A 91 -12.85 23.79 -45.62
N PRO A 92 -13.12 22.53 -45.22
CA PRO A 92 -14.27 21.74 -45.68
C PRO A 92 -15.63 22.27 -45.23
#